data_AF-A0A934C621-F1
#
_entry.id   AF-A0A934C621-F1
#
_cell.length_a   1.000
_cell.length_b   1.000
_cell.length_c   1.000
_cell.angle_alpha   90.00
_cell.angle_beta   90.00
_cell.angle_gamma   90.00
#
_symmetry.space_group_name_H-M   'P 1'
#
loop_
_entity.id
_entity.type
_entity.pdbx_description
1 polymer ?
#
loop_
_entity_poly.entity_id
_entity_poly.type
_entity_poly.pdbx_seq_one_letter_code
_entity_poly.pdbx_strand_id
1 'polypeptide(L)'
;MNRRLFVGGAALSAAASLPVLSRAAAPAAGSVKIIGLVGSLRKGKTCHKAMQLALESARTVDPAITTEIIELSGLNLDPYIAVNAKSSDRPDDYPALSAKLTAPEVYGVLMASPVYMGIVSSPLKDLFERMVAFRRGGFPLRNKVGGAIAVGGGRNTGVELVVQQLLMFMISQGMVVVGDGKPGEHWGGTIQSQKDELVNDEPSLATVRGVGKRVAEVALRLAASAK
;
A
#
# COMPACT_ATOMS: atom_id res chain seq x y z
N MET A 1 59.01 25.74 20.46
CA MET A 1 58.43 26.73 19.53
C MET A 1 56.91 26.68 19.67
N ASN A 2 56.33 27.69 20.34
CA ASN A 2 54.89 27.89 20.49
C ASN A 2 54.31 28.58 19.24
N ARG A 3 53.15 28.14 18.78
CA ARG A 3 52.30 28.89 17.82
C ARG A 3 50.88 29.00 18.36
N ARG A 4 50.71 29.88 19.35
CA ARG A 4 49.44 30.56 19.61
C ARG A 4 49.35 31.77 18.66
N LEU A 5 48.12 32.20 18.37
CA LEU A 5 47.67 33.38 17.61
C LEU A 5 47.36 33.16 16.11
N PHE A 6 46.08 32.93 15.83
CA PHE A 6 45.34 33.85 14.96
C PHE A 6 43.88 33.94 15.44
N VAL A 7 43.53 35.10 15.99
CA VAL A 7 42.15 35.52 16.25
C VAL A 7 41.69 36.31 15.04
N GLY A 8 40.41 36.20 14.69
CA GLY A 8 39.67 37.30 14.07
C GLY A 8 39.21 37.07 12.64
N GLY A 9 37.95 36.64 12.51
CA GLY A 9 37.22 36.69 11.25
C GLY A 9 35.73 36.51 11.54
N ALA A 10 35.01 37.63 11.62
CA ALA A 10 33.57 37.66 11.87
C ALA A 10 32.80 36.84 10.83
N ALA A 11 32.13 35.76 11.27
CA ALA A 11 31.07 35.16 10.48
C ALA A 11 29.77 35.89 10.84
N LEU A 12 29.34 36.82 9.97
CA LEU A 12 27.99 37.36 10.01
C LEU A 12 27.00 36.19 10.02
N SER A 13 26.22 36.08 11.10
CA SER A 13 25.02 35.25 11.12
C SER A 13 24.01 35.84 10.14
N ALA A 14 24.04 35.38 8.89
CA ALA A 14 22.90 35.52 8.00
C ALA A 14 21.78 34.66 8.59
N ALA A 15 20.93 35.27 9.42
CA ALA A 15 19.63 34.72 9.76
C ALA A 15 18.80 34.72 8.47
N ALA A 16 19.05 33.75 7.59
CA ALA A 16 18.15 33.44 6.51
C ALA A 16 16.83 33.04 7.17
N SER A 17 15.83 33.92 7.07
CA SER A 17 14.45 33.59 7.42
C SER A 17 14.07 32.38 6.57
N LEU A 18 14.08 31.19 7.18
CA LEU A 18 13.55 30.00 6.54
C LEU A 18 12.12 30.35 6.13
N PRO A 19 11.73 30.14 4.86
CA PRO A 19 10.35 30.36 4.46
C PRO A 19 9.49 29.48 5.38
N VAL A 20 8.59 30.12 6.12
CA VAL A 20 7.57 29.41 6.89
C VAL A 20 6.76 28.65 5.86
N LEU A 21 6.97 27.34 5.79
CA LEU A 21 6.16 26.45 4.95
C LEU A 21 4.71 26.68 5.38
N SER A 22 3.94 27.36 4.51
CA SER A 22 2.52 27.54 4.71
C SER A 22 1.91 26.17 4.94
N ARG A 23 1.21 26.00 6.07
CA ARG A 23 0.55 24.74 6.39
C ARG A 23 -0.52 24.51 5.33
N ALA A 24 -0.31 23.51 4.49
CA ALA A 24 -1.28 23.09 3.48
C ALA A 24 -2.66 22.90 4.14
N ALA A 25 -3.71 23.38 3.48
CA ALA A 25 -5.07 23.27 3.98
C ALA A 25 -5.43 21.80 4.21
N ALA A 26 -6.12 21.52 5.32
CA ALA A 26 -6.52 20.15 5.64
C ALA A 26 -7.43 19.59 4.53
N PRO A 27 -7.26 18.32 4.12
CA PRO A 27 -8.15 17.67 3.16
C PRO A 27 -9.61 17.72 3.64
N ALA A 28 -10.56 17.80 2.70
CA ALA A 28 -11.98 17.77 3.04
C ALA A 28 -12.37 16.37 3.57
N ALA A 29 -13.38 16.32 4.43
CA ALA A 29 -13.93 15.04 4.90
C ALA A 29 -14.30 14.15 3.69
N GLY A 30 -13.95 12.88 3.77
CA GLY A 30 -14.21 11.91 2.71
C GLY A 30 -13.34 11.98 1.43
N SER A 31 -12.42 12.95 1.32
CA SER A 31 -11.72 13.24 0.05
C SER A 31 -10.50 12.37 -0.25
N VAL A 32 -10.05 11.52 0.69
CA VAL A 32 -8.85 10.70 0.56
C VAL A 32 -9.21 9.23 0.64
N LYS A 33 -9.32 8.56 -0.52
CA LYS A 33 -9.72 7.16 -0.60
C LYS A 33 -8.52 6.22 -0.58
N ILE A 34 -8.64 5.14 0.20
CA ILE A 34 -7.70 4.01 0.24
C ILE A 34 -8.41 2.74 -0.22
N ILE A 35 -7.88 2.07 -1.24
CA ILE A 35 -8.43 0.80 -1.72
C ILE A 35 -7.62 -0.37 -1.16
N GLY A 36 -8.29 -1.32 -0.53
CA GLY A 36 -7.71 -2.60 -0.13
C GLY A 36 -8.00 -3.69 -1.15
N LEU A 37 -6.98 -4.17 -1.85
CA LEU A 37 -7.05 -5.31 -2.76
C LEU A 37 -6.75 -6.61 -2.00
N VAL A 38 -7.67 -7.58 -2.07
CA VAL A 38 -7.53 -8.88 -1.40
C VAL A 38 -7.36 -9.97 -2.46
N GLY A 39 -6.17 -10.59 -2.50
CA GLY A 39 -5.81 -11.66 -3.44
C GLY A 39 -6.21 -13.07 -3.01
N SER A 40 -6.93 -13.24 -1.91
CA SER A 40 -7.38 -14.57 -1.48
C SER A 40 -8.23 -15.24 -2.56
N LEU A 41 -7.97 -16.53 -2.81
CA LEU A 41 -8.86 -17.36 -3.64
C LEU A 41 -10.19 -17.66 -2.95
N ARG A 42 -10.27 -17.43 -1.63
CA ARG A 42 -11.46 -17.68 -0.80
C ARG A 42 -12.03 -16.35 -0.33
N LYS A 43 -13.26 -16.06 -0.74
CA LYS A 43 -13.96 -14.82 -0.39
C LYS A 43 -14.21 -14.69 1.12
N GLY A 44 -14.02 -13.50 1.69
CA GLY A 44 -14.34 -13.18 3.09
C GLY A 44 -13.50 -13.90 4.15
N LYS A 45 -12.38 -14.52 3.77
CA LYS A 45 -11.51 -15.30 4.69
C LYS A 45 -10.40 -14.44 5.31
N THR A 46 -9.33 -15.06 5.78
CA THR A 46 -8.33 -14.44 6.66
C THR A 46 -7.61 -13.22 6.06
N CYS A 47 -7.34 -13.21 4.75
CA CYS A 47 -6.80 -12.01 4.09
C CYS A 47 -7.80 -10.86 4.05
N HIS A 48 -9.09 -11.15 3.88
CA HIS A 48 -10.15 -10.15 3.96
C HIS A 48 -10.22 -9.57 5.38
N LYS A 49 -10.20 -10.42 6.40
CA LYS A 49 -10.17 -9.99 7.82
C LYS A 49 -8.94 -9.13 8.13
N ALA A 50 -7.76 -9.51 7.62
CA ALA A 50 -6.54 -8.72 7.81
C ALA A 50 -6.64 -7.35 7.10
N MET A 51 -7.22 -7.31 5.89
CA MET A 51 -7.47 -6.06 5.19
C MET A 51 -8.50 -5.18 5.91
N GLN A 52 -9.56 -5.76 6.46
CA GLN A 52 -10.53 -5.04 7.29
C GLN A 52 -9.85 -4.38 8.48
N LEU A 53 -9.02 -5.11 9.21
CA LEU A 53 -8.27 -4.59 10.35
C LEU A 53 -7.35 -3.42 9.96
N ALA A 54 -6.64 -3.54 8.84
CA ALA A 54 -5.76 -2.48 8.34
C ALA A 54 -6.55 -1.22 7.96
N LEU A 55 -7.65 -1.37 7.23
CA LEU A 55 -8.48 -0.24 6.78
C LEU A 55 -9.27 0.39 7.94
N GLU A 56 -9.69 -0.39 8.94
CA GLU A 56 -10.23 0.14 10.19
C GLU A 56 -9.21 1.05 10.88
N SER A 57 -7.96 0.60 11.01
CA SER A 57 -6.88 1.42 11.57
C SER A 57 -6.53 2.62 10.68
N ALA A 58 -6.74 2.56 9.37
CA ALA A 58 -6.55 3.68 8.47
C ALA A 58 -7.58 4.78 8.71
N ARG A 59 -8.85 4.40 8.93
CA ARG A 59 -9.96 5.34 9.18
C ARG A 59 -9.85 6.09 10.51
N THR A 60 -9.11 5.57 11.49
CA THR A 60 -8.88 6.27 12.76
C THR A 60 -7.92 7.45 12.65
N VAL A 61 -7.20 7.59 11.52
CA VAL A 61 -6.20 8.64 11.33
C VAL A 61 -6.84 10.01 11.15
N ASP A 62 -7.86 10.12 10.29
CA ASP A 62 -8.51 11.40 9.97
C ASP A 62 -9.90 11.17 9.33
N PRO A 63 -10.92 12.00 9.61
CA PRO A 63 -12.23 11.93 8.95
C PRO A 63 -12.21 12.10 7.42
N ALA A 64 -11.12 12.61 6.84
CA ALA A 64 -10.91 12.67 5.39
C ALA A 64 -10.72 11.29 4.75
N ILE A 65 -10.33 10.26 5.52
CA ILE A 65 -10.04 8.93 5.01
C ILE A 65 -11.33 8.14 4.75
N THR A 66 -11.50 7.70 3.50
CA THR A 66 -12.48 6.66 3.13
C THR A 66 -11.77 5.41 2.65
N THR A 67 -12.46 4.27 2.75
CA THR A 67 -11.86 2.98 2.42
C THR A 67 -12.83 2.09 1.67
N GLU A 68 -12.32 1.34 0.70
CA GLU A 68 -13.09 0.30 -0.02
C GLU A 68 -12.26 -0.99 -0.06
N ILE A 69 -12.87 -2.13 0.23
CA ILE A 69 -12.26 -3.44 0.00
C ILE A 69 -12.75 -3.98 -1.34
N ILE A 70 -11.81 -4.46 -2.16
CA ILE A 70 -12.10 -5.20 -3.38
C ILE A 70 -11.46 -6.57 -3.26
N GLU A 71 -12.28 -7.60 -3.23
CA GLU A 71 -11.82 -8.99 -3.29
C GLU A 71 -11.65 -9.42 -4.74
N LEU A 72 -10.46 -9.91 -5.09
CA LEU A 72 -10.17 -10.41 -6.43
C LEU A 72 -10.75 -11.82 -6.67
N SER A 73 -11.14 -12.52 -5.59
CA SER A 73 -11.79 -13.83 -5.65
C SER A 73 -13.02 -13.80 -6.56
N GLY A 74 -12.97 -14.58 -7.64
CA GLY A 74 -14.09 -14.73 -8.57
C GLY A 74 -14.11 -13.71 -9.71
N LEU A 75 -13.27 -12.68 -9.68
CA LEU A 75 -13.10 -11.79 -10.83
C LEU A 75 -12.40 -12.55 -11.97
N ASN A 76 -12.77 -12.24 -13.21
CA ASN A 76 -12.06 -12.68 -14.39
C ASN A 76 -11.02 -11.63 -14.80
N LEU A 77 -9.76 -11.89 -14.42
CA LEU A 77 -8.62 -11.02 -14.69
C LEU A 77 -7.64 -11.67 -15.68
N ASP A 78 -8.15 -12.42 -16.65
CA ASP A 78 -7.37 -13.29 -17.53
C ASP A 78 -6.15 -12.58 -18.16
N PRO A 79 -4.91 -12.96 -17.79
CA PRO A 79 -3.71 -12.27 -18.20
C PRO A 79 -3.41 -12.38 -19.70
N TYR A 80 -3.96 -13.38 -20.41
CA TYR A 80 -3.75 -13.55 -21.86
C TYR A 80 -4.32 -12.38 -22.68
N ILE A 81 -5.30 -11.65 -22.12
CA ILE A 81 -5.83 -10.42 -22.71
C ILE A 81 -4.71 -9.36 -22.85
N ALA A 82 -3.76 -9.30 -21.91
CA ALA A 82 -2.67 -8.29 -21.95
C ALA A 82 -1.70 -8.49 -23.13
N VAL A 83 -1.65 -9.70 -23.68
CA VAL A 83 -0.77 -10.09 -24.79
C VAL A 83 -1.53 -10.44 -26.07
N ASN A 84 -2.84 -10.15 -26.13
CA ASN A 84 -3.71 -10.44 -27.27
C ASN A 84 -3.69 -11.93 -27.69
N ALA A 85 -3.58 -12.84 -26.71
CA ALA A 85 -3.68 -14.27 -26.93
C ALA A 85 -5.11 -14.78 -26.68
N LYS A 86 -5.38 -16.05 -27.00
CA LYS A 86 -6.68 -16.68 -26.71
C LYS A 86 -6.96 -16.60 -25.21
N SER A 87 -8.08 -16.00 -24.84
CA SER A 87 -8.50 -15.78 -23.46
C SER A 87 -9.84 -16.48 -23.15
N SER A 88 -10.24 -16.41 -21.88
CA SER A 88 -11.53 -16.84 -21.36
C SER A 88 -12.69 -16.15 -22.09
N ASP A 89 -13.79 -16.88 -22.16
CA ASP A 89 -15.10 -16.45 -22.62
C ASP A 89 -15.90 -15.66 -21.57
N ARG A 90 -15.44 -15.66 -20.31
CA ARG A 90 -16.06 -14.89 -19.23
C ARG A 90 -15.90 -13.39 -19.48
N PRO A 91 -16.87 -12.54 -19.07
CA PRO A 91 -16.71 -11.09 -19.11
C PRO A 91 -15.42 -10.64 -18.41
N ASP A 92 -14.74 -9.64 -18.96
CA ASP A 92 -13.49 -9.11 -18.42
C ASP A 92 -13.76 -8.09 -17.30
N ASP A 93 -13.31 -8.38 -16.08
CA ASP A 93 -13.53 -7.52 -14.92
C ASP A 93 -12.42 -6.46 -14.73
N TYR A 94 -11.30 -6.58 -15.45
CA TYR A 94 -10.16 -5.69 -15.31
C TYR A 94 -10.48 -4.21 -15.61
N PRO A 95 -11.26 -3.83 -16.64
CA PRO A 95 -11.54 -2.41 -16.92
C PRO A 95 -12.24 -1.70 -15.76
N ALA A 96 -13.23 -2.36 -15.14
CA ALA A 96 -13.96 -1.80 -14.01
C ALA A 96 -13.06 -1.67 -12.76
N LEU A 97 -12.24 -2.69 -12.50
CA LEU A 97 -11.26 -2.65 -11.41
C LEU A 97 -10.21 -1.56 -11.62
N SER A 98 -9.67 -1.45 -12.84
CA SER A 98 -8.70 -0.44 -13.23
C SER A 98 -9.26 0.95 -13.00
N ALA A 99 -10.47 1.24 -13.51
CA ALA A 99 -11.11 2.54 -13.32
C ALA A 99 -11.23 2.94 -11.84
N LYS A 100 -11.59 2.00 -10.96
CA LYS A 100 -11.62 2.26 -9.50
C LYS A 100 -10.24 2.60 -8.94
N LEU A 101 -9.21 1.83 -9.30
CA LEU A 101 -7.85 2.02 -8.78
C LEU A 101 -7.21 3.32 -9.24
N THR A 102 -7.53 3.76 -10.46
CA THR A 102 -6.95 4.96 -11.06
C THR A 102 -7.76 6.23 -10.77
N ALA A 103 -8.88 6.12 -10.05
CA ALA A 103 -9.73 7.26 -9.75
C ALA A 103 -8.94 8.37 -9.01
N PRO A 104 -9.21 9.66 -9.31
CA PRO A 104 -8.46 10.79 -8.76
C PRO A 104 -8.48 10.87 -7.22
N GLU A 105 -9.58 10.47 -6.60
CA GLU A 105 -9.74 10.46 -5.14
C GLU A 105 -8.98 9.33 -4.44
N VAL A 106 -8.41 8.37 -5.18
CA VAL A 106 -7.64 7.27 -4.60
C VAL A 106 -6.21 7.70 -4.37
N TYR A 107 -5.82 7.86 -3.11
CA TYR A 107 -4.45 8.22 -2.71
C TYR A 107 -3.66 7.04 -2.16
N GLY A 108 -4.33 5.96 -1.73
CA GLY A 108 -3.68 4.79 -1.15
C GLY A 108 -4.19 3.48 -1.73
N VAL A 109 -3.30 2.49 -1.84
CA VAL A 109 -3.63 1.11 -2.18
C VAL A 109 -2.91 0.18 -1.21
N LEU A 110 -3.68 -0.65 -0.51
CA LEU A 110 -3.18 -1.78 0.26
C LEU A 110 -3.38 -3.06 -0.55
N MET A 111 -2.41 -3.95 -0.55
CA MET A 111 -2.54 -5.29 -1.14
C MET A 111 -2.34 -6.35 -0.07
N ALA A 112 -3.30 -7.28 0.02
CA ALA A 112 -3.21 -8.44 0.90
C ALA A 112 -3.19 -9.73 0.08
N SER A 113 -2.19 -10.58 0.31
CA SER A 113 -2.14 -11.92 -0.29
C SER A 113 -2.03 -13.00 0.77
N PRO A 114 -2.70 -14.15 0.60
CA PRO A 114 -2.26 -15.36 1.28
C PRO A 114 -0.91 -15.82 0.69
N VAL A 115 -0.23 -16.70 1.40
CA VAL A 115 0.98 -17.35 0.88
C VAL A 115 0.63 -18.66 0.18
N TYR A 116 0.94 -18.76 -1.11
CA TYR A 116 0.87 -20.00 -1.89
C TYR A 116 2.26 -20.37 -2.36
N MET A 117 2.84 -21.45 -1.82
CA MET A 117 4.18 -21.92 -2.20
C MET A 117 5.27 -20.82 -2.15
N GLY A 118 5.20 -19.94 -1.15
CA GLY A 118 6.16 -18.84 -0.98
C GLY A 118 5.95 -17.62 -1.91
N ILE A 119 4.91 -17.63 -2.73
CA ILE A 119 4.60 -16.56 -3.69
C ILE A 119 3.20 -15.99 -3.49
N VAL A 120 2.97 -14.86 -4.16
CA VAL A 120 1.65 -14.23 -4.22
C VAL A 120 0.61 -15.17 -4.84
N SER A 121 -0.63 -15.01 -4.41
CA SER A 121 -1.79 -15.72 -4.92
C SER A 121 -2.06 -15.45 -6.41
N SER A 122 -2.70 -16.41 -7.09
CA SER A 122 -3.02 -16.28 -8.52
C SER A 122 -3.90 -15.06 -8.86
N PRO A 123 -4.94 -14.67 -8.09
CA PRO A 123 -5.74 -13.50 -8.44
C PRO A 123 -4.93 -12.19 -8.46
N LEU A 124 -3.95 -12.06 -7.56
CA LEU A 124 -3.02 -10.92 -7.60
C LEU A 124 -2.05 -11.02 -8.77
N LYS A 125 -1.53 -12.22 -9.07
CA LYS A 125 -0.63 -12.41 -10.20
C LYS A 125 -1.30 -12.12 -11.54
N ASP A 126 -2.54 -12.57 -11.72
CA ASP A 126 -3.38 -12.27 -12.88
C ASP A 126 -3.55 -10.76 -13.02
N LEU A 127 -3.93 -10.06 -11.92
CA LEU A 127 -4.02 -8.60 -11.91
C LEU A 127 -2.70 -7.92 -12.31
N PHE A 128 -1.57 -8.39 -11.78
CA PHE A 128 -0.25 -7.80 -12.05
C PHE A 128 0.13 -7.91 -13.53
N GLU A 129 -0.18 -9.04 -14.16
CA GLU A 129 0.06 -9.25 -15.59
C GLU A 129 -0.86 -8.39 -16.45
N ARG A 130 -2.13 -8.19 -16.04
CA ARG A 130 -3.03 -7.22 -16.70
C ARG A 130 -2.51 -5.79 -16.62
N MET A 131 -1.86 -5.42 -15.51
CA MET A 131 -1.29 -4.10 -15.31
C MET A 131 -0.03 -3.81 -16.17
N VAL A 132 0.36 -4.70 -17.10
CA VAL A 132 1.22 -4.29 -18.23
C VAL A 132 0.59 -3.13 -19.02
N ALA A 133 -0.75 -3.03 -19.04
CA ALA A 133 -1.46 -1.87 -19.60
C ALA A 133 -1.05 -0.55 -18.92
N PHE A 134 -0.76 -0.55 -17.61
CA PHE A 134 -0.34 0.66 -16.88
C PHE A 134 1.05 1.14 -17.30
N ARG A 135 1.95 0.23 -17.68
CA ARG A 135 3.25 0.60 -18.24
C ARG A 135 3.11 1.36 -19.56
N ARG A 136 2.12 0.97 -20.40
CA ARG A 136 1.82 1.65 -21.67
C ARG A 136 1.04 2.95 -21.46
N GLY A 137 0.21 3.00 -20.40
CA GLY A 137 -0.67 4.12 -20.06
C GLY A 137 -0.09 5.16 -19.09
N GLY A 138 1.23 5.25 -18.94
CA GLY A 138 1.87 6.32 -18.14
C GLY A 138 1.91 6.10 -16.62
N PHE A 139 1.71 4.87 -16.14
CA PHE A 139 1.72 4.50 -14.72
C PHE A 139 0.68 5.28 -13.88
N PRO A 140 -0.63 5.01 -14.03
CA PRO A 140 -1.67 5.76 -13.33
C PRO A 140 -1.69 5.54 -11.80
N LEU A 141 -0.95 4.54 -11.28
CA LEU A 141 -0.75 4.37 -9.84
C LEU A 141 0.42 5.20 -9.29
N ARG A 142 1.17 5.89 -10.16
CA ARG A 142 2.32 6.70 -9.75
C ARG A 142 1.94 7.67 -8.64
N ASN A 143 2.81 7.78 -7.65
CA ASN A 143 2.66 8.62 -6.46
C ASN A 143 1.51 8.25 -5.51
N LYS A 144 0.67 7.25 -5.81
CA LYS A 144 -0.26 6.69 -4.81
C LYS A 144 0.55 5.93 -3.75
N VAL A 145 0.09 5.97 -2.51
CA VAL A 145 0.77 5.32 -1.37
C VAL A 145 0.46 3.82 -1.36
N GLY A 146 1.49 2.99 -1.28
CA GLY A 146 1.38 1.54 -1.29
C GLY A 146 1.75 0.91 0.05
N GLY A 147 0.99 -0.09 0.49
CA GLY A 147 1.34 -0.92 1.64
C GLY A 147 0.93 -2.38 1.43
N ALA A 148 1.68 -3.31 2.02
CA ALA A 148 1.52 -4.74 1.78
C ALA A 148 1.16 -5.51 3.06
N ILE A 149 0.32 -6.54 2.88
CA ILE A 149 -0.10 -7.47 3.93
C ILE A 149 0.06 -8.91 3.41
N ALA A 150 0.63 -9.80 4.23
CA ALA A 150 0.70 -11.22 3.93
C ALA A 150 0.08 -12.06 5.06
N VAL A 151 -0.71 -13.06 4.68
CA VAL A 151 -1.32 -14.01 5.62
C VAL A 151 -0.81 -15.43 5.35
N GLY A 152 -0.08 -15.99 6.31
CA GLY A 152 0.48 -17.34 6.23
C GLY A 152 -0.33 -18.37 7.01
N GLY A 153 -0.26 -19.65 6.62
CA GLY A 153 -0.75 -20.76 7.46
C GLY A 153 0.16 -21.03 8.68
N GLY A 154 1.36 -20.47 8.67
CA GLY A 154 2.36 -20.53 9.73
C GLY A 154 3.24 -19.28 9.73
N ARG A 155 3.98 -19.06 10.82
CA ARG A 155 4.82 -17.86 11.01
C ARG A 155 5.89 -17.70 9.93
N ASN A 156 6.59 -18.78 9.58
CA ASN A 156 7.73 -18.74 8.63
C ASN A 156 7.38 -19.39 7.29
N THR A 157 6.18 -19.14 6.77
CA THR A 157 5.68 -19.79 5.54
C THR A 157 5.99 -19.03 4.25
N GLY A 158 6.77 -17.94 4.34
CA GLY A 158 7.05 -17.03 3.21
C GLY A 158 6.28 -15.72 3.25
N VAL A 159 5.71 -15.33 4.40
CA VAL A 159 4.97 -14.07 4.56
C VAL A 159 5.82 -12.83 4.21
N GLU A 160 7.09 -12.81 4.62
CA GLU A 160 8.03 -11.73 4.28
C GLU A 160 8.32 -11.68 2.78
N LEU A 161 8.48 -12.83 2.13
CA LEU A 161 8.69 -12.91 0.68
C LEU A 161 7.48 -12.42 -0.09
N VAL A 162 6.27 -12.71 0.40
CA VAL A 162 5.03 -12.19 -0.20
C VAL A 162 4.92 -10.68 -0.01
N VAL A 163 5.20 -10.14 1.18
CA VAL A 163 5.27 -8.68 1.40
C VAL A 163 6.26 -8.05 0.42
N GLN A 164 7.47 -8.60 0.31
CA GLN A 164 8.48 -8.11 -0.62
C GLN A 164 7.98 -8.12 -2.08
N GLN A 165 7.34 -9.19 -2.55
CA GLN A 165 6.79 -9.27 -3.91
C GLN A 165 5.75 -8.17 -4.18
N LEU A 166 4.84 -7.93 -3.22
CA LEU A 166 3.84 -6.86 -3.33
C LEU A 166 4.48 -5.48 -3.38
N LEU A 167 5.47 -5.21 -2.53
CA LEU A 167 6.21 -3.95 -2.53
C LEU A 167 6.99 -3.74 -3.84
N MET A 168 7.66 -4.78 -4.35
CA MET A 168 8.39 -4.71 -5.63
C MET A 168 7.46 -4.42 -6.79
N PHE A 169 6.26 -5.00 -6.78
CA PHE A 169 5.22 -4.65 -7.73
C PHE A 169 4.84 -3.16 -7.64
N MET A 170 4.55 -2.65 -6.43
CA MET A 170 4.17 -1.25 -6.21
C MET A 170 5.28 -0.26 -6.65
N ILE A 171 6.54 -0.56 -6.34
CA ILE A 171 7.69 0.23 -6.80
C ILE A 171 7.75 0.24 -8.34
N SER A 172 7.53 -0.91 -8.98
CA SER A 172 7.49 -1.01 -10.45
C SER A 172 6.36 -0.20 -11.08
N GLN A 173 5.32 0.15 -10.31
CA GLN A 173 4.23 1.04 -10.71
C GLN A 173 4.47 2.52 -10.36
N GLY A 174 5.62 2.86 -9.76
CA GLY A 174 5.96 4.23 -9.35
C GLY A 174 5.21 4.72 -8.11
N MET A 175 4.72 3.81 -7.27
CA MET A 175 4.04 4.13 -6.01
C MET A 175 5.01 4.56 -4.91
N VAL A 176 4.51 5.30 -3.92
CA VAL A 176 5.23 5.61 -2.67
C VAL A 176 4.98 4.49 -1.67
N VAL A 177 5.92 3.57 -1.52
CA VAL A 177 5.76 2.42 -0.63
C VAL A 177 6.09 2.75 0.82
N VAL A 178 5.29 2.22 1.75
CA VAL A 178 5.50 2.35 3.19
C VAL A 178 5.45 1.00 3.89
N GLY A 179 6.20 0.90 4.99
CA GLY A 179 6.11 -0.21 5.94
C GLY A 179 4.94 -0.08 6.92
N ASP A 180 4.99 -0.84 8.02
CA ASP A 180 3.96 -0.80 9.07
C ASP A 180 4.09 0.40 10.02
N GLY A 181 5.20 1.16 9.95
CA GLY A 181 5.39 2.36 10.77
C GLY A 181 5.52 2.05 12.27
N LYS A 182 5.48 3.08 13.11
CA LYS A 182 5.74 2.92 14.55
C LYS A 182 4.60 2.17 15.26
N PRO A 183 4.91 1.26 16.20
CA PRO A 183 6.26 0.90 16.69
C PRO A 183 6.96 -0.23 15.93
N GLY A 184 6.33 -0.83 14.91
CA GLY A 184 6.89 -1.98 14.19
C GLY A 184 8.13 -1.65 13.35
N GLU A 185 8.02 -0.65 12.47
CA GLU A 185 9.08 -0.23 11.54
C GLU A 185 9.62 -1.36 10.62
N HIS A 186 8.75 -2.32 10.29
CA HIS A 186 8.98 -3.44 9.38
C HIS A 186 8.44 -3.18 7.96
N TRP A 187 8.59 -4.17 7.08
CA TRP A 187 8.26 -4.06 5.65
C TRP A 187 6.75 -4.03 5.34
N GLY A 188 5.88 -4.45 6.27
CA GLY A 188 4.44 -4.47 6.07
C GLY A 188 3.72 -5.30 7.13
N GLY A 189 2.44 -5.60 6.90
CA GLY A 189 1.64 -6.43 7.79
C GLY A 189 1.89 -7.92 7.56
N THR A 190 2.32 -8.66 8.58
CA THR A 190 2.47 -10.12 8.50
C THR A 190 1.67 -10.77 9.61
N ILE A 191 0.83 -11.75 9.27
CA ILE A 191 0.03 -12.44 10.28
C ILE A 191 -0.22 -13.91 9.95
N GLN A 192 -0.21 -14.75 10.97
CA GLN A 192 -0.59 -16.15 10.84
C GLN A 192 -2.12 -16.29 10.87
N SER A 193 -2.63 -17.24 10.08
CA SER A 193 -3.98 -17.74 10.21
C SER A 193 -4.02 -19.21 10.63
N GLN A 194 -5.00 -19.56 11.45
CA GLN A 194 -5.32 -20.93 11.85
C GLN A 194 -6.84 -21.11 11.86
N LYS A 195 -7.33 -22.23 11.32
CA LYS A 195 -8.78 -22.55 11.28
C LYS A 195 -9.66 -21.40 10.77
N ASP A 196 -9.23 -20.73 9.69
CA ASP A 196 -9.90 -19.56 9.09
C ASP A 196 -10.03 -18.30 9.98
N GLU A 197 -9.28 -18.26 11.08
CA GLU A 197 -9.13 -17.08 11.94
C GLU A 197 -7.70 -16.53 11.90
N LEU A 198 -7.58 -15.22 12.13
CA LEU A 198 -6.29 -14.61 12.41
C LEU A 198 -5.86 -15.05 13.81
N VAL A 199 -4.61 -15.48 13.96
CA VAL A 199 -4.08 -15.81 15.28
C VAL A 199 -4.08 -14.53 16.13
N ASN A 200 -4.52 -14.64 17.38
CA ASN A 200 -4.48 -13.56 18.36
C ASN A 200 -3.02 -13.34 18.85
N ASP A 201 -2.18 -12.83 17.95
CA ASP A 201 -0.79 -12.51 18.18
C ASP A 201 -0.63 -10.99 18.03
N GLU A 202 -0.65 -10.28 19.15
CA GLU A 202 -0.69 -8.81 19.16
C GLU A 202 0.45 -8.15 18.38
N PRO A 203 1.72 -8.61 18.44
CA PRO A 203 2.77 -8.08 17.58
C PRO A 203 2.43 -8.18 16.08
N SER A 204 1.96 -9.34 15.62
CA SER A 204 1.53 -9.52 14.22
C SER A 204 0.33 -8.64 13.87
N LEU A 205 -0.69 -8.59 14.73
CA LEU A 205 -1.87 -7.74 14.55
C LEU A 205 -1.51 -6.25 14.50
N ALA A 206 -0.52 -5.83 15.30
CA ALA A 206 -0.01 -4.47 15.31
C ALA A 206 0.66 -4.10 13.98
N THR A 207 1.39 -5.02 13.32
CA THR A 207 1.94 -4.76 11.97
C THR A 207 0.83 -4.52 10.93
N VAL A 208 -0.27 -5.28 10.99
CA VAL A 208 -1.42 -5.15 10.08
C VAL A 208 -2.15 -3.82 10.29
N ARG A 209 -2.39 -3.43 11.55
CA ARG A 209 -2.94 -2.10 11.87
C ARG A 209 -1.99 -0.99 11.44
N GLY A 210 -0.71 -1.16 11.74
CA GLY A 210 0.36 -0.21 11.47
C GLY A 210 0.45 0.17 10.01
N VAL A 211 0.50 -0.81 9.09
CA VAL A 211 0.59 -0.52 7.66
C VAL A 211 -0.64 0.23 7.15
N GLY A 212 -1.84 -0.11 7.63
CA GLY A 212 -3.06 0.62 7.30
C GLY A 212 -3.03 2.08 7.75
N LYS A 213 -2.63 2.30 9.01
CA LYS A 213 -2.44 3.64 9.59
C LYS A 213 -1.40 4.44 8.80
N ARG A 214 -0.26 3.81 8.49
CA ARG A 214 0.87 4.46 7.83
C ARG A 214 0.53 4.89 6.41
N VAL A 215 -0.19 4.05 5.67
CA VAL A 215 -0.70 4.41 4.33
C VAL A 215 -1.61 5.64 4.43
N ALA A 216 -2.52 5.69 5.39
CA ALA A 216 -3.41 6.85 5.58
C ALA A 216 -2.65 8.13 5.94
N GLU A 217 -1.71 8.08 6.87
CA GLU A 217 -0.90 9.25 7.26
C GLU A 217 -0.14 9.86 6.08
N VAL A 218 0.46 9.03 5.21
CA VAL A 218 1.19 9.52 4.04
C VAL A 218 0.23 9.98 2.95
N ALA A 219 -0.87 9.26 2.73
CA ALA A 219 -1.89 9.64 1.76
C ALA A 219 -2.48 11.03 2.07
N LEU A 220 -2.74 11.34 3.34
CA LEU A 220 -3.20 12.67 3.77
C LEU A 220 -2.20 13.78 3.45
N ARG A 221 -0.90 13.54 3.69
CA ARG A 221 0.15 14.51 3.39
C ARG A 221 0.25 14.78 1.89
N LEU A 222 0.14 13.73 1.08
CA LEU A 222 0.15 13.86 -0.38
C LEU A 222 -1.11 14.57 -0.88
N ALA A 223 -2.29 14.25 -0.34
CA ALA A 223 -3.54 14.92 -0.68
C ALA A 223 -3.54 16.41 -0.33
N ALA A 224 -2.96 16.78 0.80
CA ALA A 224 -2.81 18.18 1.20
C ALA A 224 -1.85 18.97 0.28
N SER A 225 -0.85 18.29 -0.30
CA SER A 225 0.16 18.91 -1.18
C SER A 225 -0.24 18.92 -2.66
N ALA A 226 -1.31 18.22 -3.03
CA ALA A 226 -1.81 18.15 -4.41
C ALA A 226 -2.73 19.33 -4.77
N LYS A 227 -3.06 20.19 -3.79
CA LYS A 227 -3.79 21.45 -3.96
C LYS A 227 -2.82 22.63 -3.89
#